data_AF-A0AAE7JBM0-F1
#
_entry.id   AF-A0AAE7JBM0-F1
#
_cell.length_a   1.000
_cell.length_b   1.000
_cell.length_c   1.000
_cell.angle_alpha   90.00
_cell.angle_beta   90.00
_cell.angle_gamma   90.00
#
_symmetry.space_group_name_H-M   'P 1'
#
loop_
_entity.id
_entity.type
_entity.pdbx_description
1 polymer ?
#
loop_
_entity_poly.entity_id
_entity_poly.type
_entity_poly.pdbx_seq_one_letter_code
_entity_poly.pdbx_strand_id
1 'polypeptide(L)' 'MADLLVRGVDDALVQALKKRAGAHGRSQEAELRAILSAALLSPPRRKLADLLAAMPDVGVDADFQRHDEPAAAADVFD' A
#
# COMPACT_ATOMS: atom_id res chain seq x y z
N MET A 1 13.48 -1.11 -25.36
CA MET A 1 13.69 -0.63 -23.97
C MET A 1 13.64 0.88 -24.00
N ALA A 2 12.99 1.50 -23.03
CA ALA A 2 12.94 2.96 -22.91
C ALA A 2 13.91 3.39 -21.83
N ASP A 3 14.82 4.30 -22.16
CA ASP A 3 15.79 4.86 -21.23
C ASP A 3 15.30 6.22 -20.75
N LEU A 4 15.39 6.47 -19.44
CA LEU A 4 14.98 7.73 -18.82
C LEU A 4 16.21 8.42 -18.22
N LEU A 5 16.56 9.59 -18.76
CA LEU A 5 17.62 10.44 -18.22
C LEU A 5 17.00 11.60 -17.42
N VAL A 6 17.25 11.62 -16.11
CA VAL A 6 16.84 12.73 -15.25
C VAL A 6 18.04 13.66 -15.04
N ARG A 7 17.91 14.93 -15.42
CA ARG A 7 18.97 15.95 -15.32
C ARG A 7 18.60 16.99 -14.26
N GLY A 8 19.61 17.62 -13.68
CA GLY A 8 19.42 18.70 -12.71
C GLY A 8 18.83 18.22 -11.38
N VAL A 9 19.24 17.04 -10.92
CA VAL A 9 18.81 16.49 -9.63
C VAL A 9 19.72 17.03 -8.53
N ASP A 10 19.12 17.49 -7.44
CA ASP A 10 19.85 17.93 -6.25
C ASP A 10 20.66 16.76 -5.65
N ASP A 11 21.91 17.03 -5.27
CA ASP A 11 22.79 16.08 -4.63
C ASP A 11 22.17 15.49 -3.36
N ALA A 12 21.41 16.29 -2.61
CA ALA A 12 20.70 15.82 -1.43
C ALA A 12 19.70 14.69 -1.78
N LEU A 13 19.01 14.80 -2.92
CA LEU A 13 18.07 13.79 -3.40
C LEU A 13 18.79 12.51 -3.85
N VAL A 14 19.93 12.65 -4.53
CA VAL A 14 20.76 11.51 -4.94
C VAL A 14 21.28 10.74 -3.72
N GLN A 15 21.71 11.45 -2.66
CA GLN A 15 22.14 10.81 -1.41
C GLN A 15 20.99 10.10 -0.69
N ALA A 16 19.81 10.72 -0.62
CA ALA A 16 18.62 10.10 -0.04
C ALA A 16 18.22 8.82 -0.81
N LEU A 17 18.25 8.86 -2.15
CA LEU A 17 17.99 7.69 -2.99
C LEU A 17 19.02 6.59 -2.76
N LYS A 18 20.32 6.94 -2.66
CA LYS A 18 21.39 5.98 -2.35
C LYS A 18 21.17 5.27 -1.01
N LYS A 19 20.84 6.04 0.03
CA LYS A 19 20.57 5.51 1.37
C LYS A 19 19.38 4.56 1.37
N ARG A 20 18.30 4.93 0.70
CA ARG A 20 17.09 4.11 0.57
C ARG A 20 17.34 2.82 -0.22
N ALA A 21 18.05 2.94 -1.35
CA ALA A 21 18.44 1.78 -2.16
C ALA A 21 19.30 0.79 -1.36
N GLY A 22 20.26 1.30 -0.58
CA GLY A 22 21.07 0.49 0.35
C GLY A 22 20.23 -0.21 1.41
N ALA A 23 19.26 0.48 2.02
CA ALA A 23 18.35 -0.12 3.00
C ALA A 23 17.47 -1.24 2.41
N HIS A 24 17.11 -1.13 1.13
CA HIS A 24 16.30 -2.12 0.42
C HIS A 24 17.13 -3.22 -0.26
N GLY A 25 18.46 -3.15 -0.20
CA GLY A 25 19.36 -4.10 -0.89
C GLY A 25 19.27 -4.02 -2.42
N ARG A 26 18.94 -2.84 -2.98
CA ARG A 26 18.75 -2.63 -4.43
C ARG A 26 19.77 -1.64 -4.99
N SER A 27 20.00 -1.70 -6.30
CA SER A 27 20.73 -0.64 -7.01
C SER A 27 19.90 0.65 -7.02
N GLN A 28 20.56 1.80 -7.16
CA GLN A 28 19.87 3.10 -7.24
C GLN A 28 18.85 3.15 -8.38
N GLU A 29 19.20 2.59 -9.54
CA GLU A 29 18.32 2.52 -10.70
C GLU A 29 17.10 1.62 -10.43
N ALA A 30 17.29 0.48 -9.76
CA ALA A 30 16.20 -0.41 -9.38
C ALA A 30 15.26 0.25 -8.35
N GLU A 31 15.80 0.98 -7.37
CA GLU A 31 14.98 1.72 -6.41
C GLU A 31 14.24 2.88 -7.08
N LEU A 32 14.88 3.62 -8.01
CA LEU A 32 14.22 4.65 -8.79
C LEU A 32 13.07 4.08 -9.61
N ARG A 33 13.28 2.94 -10.29
CA ARG A 33 12.23 2.26 -11.05
C ARG A 33 11.07 1.82 -10.15
N ALA A 34 11.36 1.33 -8.94
CA ALA A 34 10.35 0.95 -7.97
C ALA A 34 9.55 2.16 -7.44
N ILE A 35 10.20 3.31 -7.25
CA ILE A 35 9.53 4.54 -6.85
C ILE A 35 8.62 5.03 -7.99
N LEU A 36 9.10 5.04 -9.22
CA LEU A 36 8.32 5.45 -10.39
C LEU A 36 7.13 4.53 -10.62
N SER A 37 7.31 3.20 -10.51
CA SER A 37 6.19 2.26 -10.62
C SER A 37 5.18 2.47 -9.50
N ALA A 38 5.63 2.64 -8.26
CA ALA A 38 4.72 2.90 -7.13
C ALA A 38 3.98 4.23 -7.28
N ALA A 39 4.59 5.26 -7.86
CA ALA A 39 3.97 6.57 -8.04
C ALA A 39 3.02 6.63 -9.24
N LEU A 40 3.35 5.95 -10.35
CA LEU A 40 2.63 6.05 -11.61
C LEU A 40 1.63 4.93 -11.84
N LEU A 41 1.86 3.74 -11.27
CA LEU A 41 1.01 2.56 -11.47
C LEU A 41 0.11 2.25 -10.27
N SER A 42 0.40 2.79 -9.09
CA SER A 42 -0.52 2.65 -7.96
C SER A 42 -1.71 3.57 -8.14
N PRO A 43 -2.96 3.09 -7.95
CA PRO A 43 -4.10 3.99 -7.85
C PRO A 43 -3.87 4.97 -6.69
N PRO A 44 -4.39 6.21 -6.79
CA PRO A 44 -4.26 7.19 -5.73
C PRO A 44 -4.76 6.58 -4.42
N ARG A 45 -3.92 6.65 -3.38
CA ARG A 45 -4.30 6.19 -2.05
C ARG A 45 -5.45 7.06 -1.56
N ARG A 46 -6.68 6.54 -1.62
CA ARG A 46 -7.84 7.16 -0.96
C ARG A 46 -7.75 6.86 0.53
N LYS A 47 -8.06 7.86 1.36
CA LYS A 47 -8.13 7.62 2.81
C LYS A 47 -9.25 6.64 3.07
N LEU A 48 -9.05 5.72 4.01
CA LEU A 48 -10.07 4.75 4.39
C LEU A 48 -11.38 5.45 4.80
N ALA A 49 -11.30 6.56 5.52
CA ALA A 49 -12.46 7.37 5.91
C ALA A 49 -13.25 7.89 4.70
N ASP A 50 -12.56 8.40 3.67
CA ASP A 50 -13.20 8.91 2.45
C ASP A 50 -13.87 7.79 1.65
N LEU A 51 -13.31 6.57 1.71
CA LEU A 51 -13.90 5.39 1.09
C LEU A 51 -15.17 4.95 1.83
N LEU A 52 -15.12 4.88 3.16
CA LEU A 52 -16.27 4.53 4.00
C LEU A 52 -17.40 5.55 3.85
N ALA A 53 -17.09 6.84 3.82
CA ALA A 53 -18.08 7.90 3.62
C ALA A 53 -18.72 7.88 2.22
N ALA A 54 -18.03 7.31 1.22
CA ALA A 54 -18.55 7.13 -0.13
C ALA A 54 -19.35 5.82 -0.30
N MET A 55 -19.37 4.93 0.70
CA MET A 55 -20.19 3.73 0.63
C MET A 55 -21.67 4.11 0.68
N PRO A 56 -22.51 3.53 -0.18
CA PRO A 56 -23.94 3.75 -0.11
C PRO A 56 -24.49 3.19 1.21
N ASP A 57 -25.55 3.80 1.72
CA ASP A 57 -26.30 3.24 2.85
C ASP A 57 -26.94 1.92 2.40
N VAL A 58 -26.44 0.81 2.93
CA VAL A 58 -26.88 -0.56 2.60
C VAL A 58 -27.95 -1.08 3.56
N GLY A 59 -28.44 -0.24 4.48
CA GLY A 59 -29.49 -0.59 5.42
C GLY A 59 -28.96 -1.12 6.75
N VAL A 60 -29.67 -2.07 7.35
CA VAL A 60 -29.37 -2.62 8.68
C VAL A 60 -28.54 -3.90 8.54
N ASP A 61 -27.36 -3.90 9.17
CA ASP A 61 -26.35 -4.98 9.26
C ASP A 61 -26.86 -6.25 9.99
N ALA A 62 -28.10 -6.67 9.74
CA ALA A 62 -28.72 -7.83 10.37
C ALA A 62 -28.03 -9.15 9.99
N ASP A 63 -27.37 -9.20 8.84
CA ASP A 63 -26.52 -10.30 8.37
C ASP A 63 -25.20 -10.42 9.15
N PHE A 64 -24.76 -9.36 9.81
CA PHE A 64 -23.57 -9.36 10.69
C PHE A 64 -23.92 -9.53 12.18
N GLN A 65 -25.20 -9.76 12.52
CA GLN A 65 -25.60 -9.92 13.91
C GLN A 65 -24.91 -11.14 14.53
N ARG A 66 -24.08 -10.88 15.55
CA ARG A 66 -23.44 -11.97 16.31
C ARG A 66 -24.52 -12.70 17.09
N HIS A 67 -24.71 -13.96 16.77
CA HIS A 67 -25.48 -14.89 17.59
C HIS A 67 -24.54 -15.43 18.68
N ASP A 68 -24.90 -15.21 19.95
CA ASP A 68 -24.22 -15.86 21.07
C ASP A 68 -24.57 -17.35 21.03
N GLU A 69 -23.83 -18.14 20.25
CA GLU A 69 -23.84 -19.59 20.40
C GLU A 69 -23.13 -19.95 21.72
N PRO A 70 -23.73 -20.80 22.56
CA PRO A 70 -23.08 -21.25 23.77
C PRO A 70 -21.75 -21.89 23.41
N ALA A 71 -20.68 -21.45 24.07
CA ALA A 71 -19.30 -21.82 23.82
C ALA A 71 -19.09 -23.34 23.86
N ALA A 72 -19.29 -23.97 22.71
CA ALA A 72 -18.78 -25.27 22.34
C ALA A 72 -18.21 -25.17 20.92
N ALA A 73 -17.44 -24.11 20.67
CA ALA A 73 -16.51 -24.13 19.54
C ALA A 73 -15.45 -25.17 19.90
N ALA A 74 -15.67 -26.41 19.46
CA ALA A 74 -14.62 -27.41 19.38
C ALA A 74 -13.45 -26.74 18.65
N ASP A 75 -12.26 -26.86 19.22
CA ASP A 75 -11.06 -26.27 18.63
C ASP A 75 -10.95 -26.78 17.18
N VAL A 76 -11.07 -25.87 16.21
CA VAL A 76 -11.10 -26.23 14.78
C VAL A 76 -9.71 -26.69 14.32
N PHE A 77 -8.71 -26.58 15.20
CA PHE A 77 -7.32 -26.90 14.94
C PHE A 77 -6.75 -28.04 15.81
N ASP A 78 -7.59 -28.80 16.52
CA ASP A 78 -7.20 -30.12 17.07
C ASP A 78 -7.04 -31.19 15.98
#